data_AF-A0A7Z9ZQ55-F1
#
_entry.id   AF-A0A7Z9ZQ55-F1
#
_cell.length_a   1.000
_cell.length_b   1.000
_cell.length_c   1.000
_cell.angle_alpha   90.00
_cell.angle_beta   90.00
_cell.angle_gamma   90.00
#
_symmetry.space_group_name_H-M   'P 1'
#
loop_
_entity.id
_entity.type
_entity.pdbx_description
1 polymer ?
#
loop_
_entity_poly.entity_id
_entity_poly.type
_entity_poly.pdbx_seq_one_letter_code
_entity_poly.pdbx_strand_id
1 'polypeptide(L)'
;MEESPYKTKYFINSLKLQPATFYRKLRLNTFDTKEIKILTKLLFPKEAYYQEFKRDFKQSKHDIAAGRVVDAKESQKQAREKFGL
;
A
#
# COMPACT_ATOMS: atom_id res chain seq x y z
N MET A 1 -14.84 -0.32 15.01
CA MET A 1 -14.50 0.51 13.84
C MET A 1 -14.44 2.00 14.19
N GLU A 2 -14.46 2.37 15.48
CA GLU A 2 -14.65 3.77 15.89
C GLU A 2 -13.43 4.68 15.67
N GLU A 3 -12.26 4.14 15.30
CA GLU A 3 -11.04 4.95 15.11
C GLU A 3 -10.37 4.81 13.72
N SER A 4 -11.07 4.27 12.71
CA SER A 4 -10.52 4.34 11.36
C SER A 4 -10.68 5.77 10.83
N PRO A 5 -9.61 6.46 10.39
CA PRO A 5 -9.73 7.78 9.77
C PRO A 5 -10.44 7.74 8.40
N TYR A 6 -10.77 6.54 7.91
CA TYR A 6 -11.38 6.32 6.60
C TYR A 6 -12.89 6.09 6.71
N LYS A 7 -13.64 6.75 5.82
CA LYS A 7 -15.08 6.52 5.67
C LYS A 7 -15.34 5.08 5.22
N THR A 8 -16.39 4.43 5.73
CA THR A 8 -16.78 3.06 5.32
C THR A 8 -16.91 2.90 3.80
N LYS A 9 -17.43 3.93 3.11
CA LYS A 9 -17.55 3.97 1.65
C LYS A 9 -16.21 3.74 0.94
N TYR A 10 -15.10 4.19 1.52
CA TYR A 10 -13.76 3.98 0.97
C TYR A 10 -13.38 2.49 0.92
N PHE A 11 -13.66 1.74 1.99
CA PHE A 11 -13.42 0.29 2.03
C PHE A 11 -14.33 -0.47 1.08
N ILE A 12 -15.62 -0.11 1.03
CA ILE A 12 -16.61 -0.71 0.10
C ILE A 12 -16.12 -0.58 -1.34
N ASN A 13 -15.71 0.63 -1.74
CA ASN A 13 -15.20 0.90 -3.08
C ASN A 13 -13.88 0.15 -3.35
N SER A 14 -12.96 0.15 -2.40
CA SER A 14 -11.65 -0.49 -2.54
C SER A 14 -11.75 -2.02 -2.68
N LEU A 15 -12.70 -2.62 -1.98
CA LEU A 15 -13.00 -4.06 -2.06
C LEU A 15 -13.92 -4.40 -3.24
N LYS A 16 -14.46 -3.40 -3.96
CA LYS A 16 -15.43 -3.57 -5.06
C LYS A 16 -16.66 -4.40 -4.64
N LEU A 17 -17.11 -4.20 -3.40
CA LEU A 17 -18.26 -4.91 -2.86
C LEU A 17 -19.51 -4.03 -2.91
N GLN A 18 -20.68 -4.67 -2.97
CA GLN A 18 -21.93 -3.99 -2.69
C GLN A 18 -22.02 -3.66 -1.18
N PRO A 19 -22.59 -2.51 -0.77
CA PRO A 19 -22.67 -2.12 0.64
C PRO A 19 -23.27 -3.21 1.56
N ALA A 20 -24.36 -3.85 1.13
CA ALA A 20 -25.00 -4.92 1.88
C ALA A 20 -24.05 -6.12 2.11
N THR A 21 -23.24 -6.47 1.11
CA THR A 21 -22.26 -7.56 1.21
C THR A 21 -21.13 -7.19 2.16
N PHE A 22 -20.64 -5.95 2.10
CA PHE A 22 -19.61 -5.46 3.01
C PHE A 22 -20.08 -5.53 4.47
N TYR A 23 -21.25 -4.98 4.79
CA TYR A 23 -21.76 -4.99 6.18
C TYR A 23 -22.07 -6.40 6.67
N ARG A 24 -22.58 -7.29 5.81
CA ARG A 24 -22.78 -8.70 6.15
C ARG A 24 -21.44 -9.38 6.49
N LYS A 25 -20.43 -9.23 5.64
CA LYS A 25 -19.08 -9.79 5.86
C LYS A 25 -18.42 -9.22 7.10
N LEU A 26 -18.61 -7.92 7.37
CA LEU A 26 -18.12 -7.26 8.56
C LEU A 26 -18.75 -7.82 9.84
N ARG A 27 -20.08 -8.00 9.84
CA ARG A 27 -20.79 -8.56 11.01
C ARG A 27 -20.44 -10.03 11.27
N LEU A 28 -20.29 -10.81 10.20
CA LEU A 28 -20.04 -12.26 10.29
C LEU A 28 -18.55 -12.63 10.34
N ASN A 29 -17.65 -11.65 10.17
CA ASN A 29 -16.21 -11.83 10.04
C ASN A 29 -15.81 -12.83 8.93
N THR A 30 -16.46 -12.73 7.76
CA THR A 30 -16.29 -13.67 6.63
C THR A 30 -15.58 -13.02 5.42
N PHE A 31 -14.55 -12.20 5.69
CA PHE A 31 -13.70 -11.69 4.62
C PHE A 31 -12.73 -12.79 4.16
N ASP A 32 -12.52 -12.88 2.85
CA ASP A 32 -11.53 -13.80 2.29
C ASP A 32 -10.10 -13.25 2.42
N THR A 33 -9.10 -14.09 2.16
CA THR A 33 -7.68 -13.70 2.30
C THR A 33 -7.28 -12.54 1.39
N LYS A 34 -7.89 -12.40 0.21
CA LYS A 34 -7.59 -11.28 -0.71
C LYS A 34 -8.19 -9.98 -0.17
N GLU A 35 -9.43 -10.03 0.30
CA GLU A 35 -10.12 -8.92 0.94
C GLU A 35 -9.38 -8.46 2.20
N ILE A 36 -8.95 -9.40 3.06
CA ILE A 36 -8.15 -9.09 4.26
C ILE A 36 -6.83 -8.43 3.86
N LYS A 37 -6.12 -8.93 2.84
CA LYS A 37 -4.87 -8.31 2.39
C LYS A 37 -5.07 -6.87 1.94
N ILE A 38 -6.18 -6.56 1.26
CA ILE A 38 -6.52 -5.19 0.86
C ILE A 38 -6.81 -4.35 2.11
N LEU A 39 -7.66 -4.83 3.03
CA LEU A 39 -8.00 -4.13 4.27
C LEU A 39 -6.77 -3.82 5.12
N THR A 40 -5.86 -4.80 5.30
CA THR A 40 -4.61 -4.61 6.05
C THR A 40 -3.74 -3.55 5.40
N LYS A 41 -3.62 -3.54 4.06
CA LYS A 41 -2.86 -2.49 3.35
C LYS A 41 -3.45 -1.10 3.51
N LEU A 42 -4.77 -0.98 3.56
CA LEU A 42 -5.46 0.30 3.71
C LEU A 42 -5.38 0.83 5.15
N LEU A 43 -5.52 -0.06 6.14
CA LEU A 43 -5.53 0.31 7.55
C LEU A 43 -4.12 0.48 8.13
N PHE A 44 -3.16 -0.31 7.66
CA PHE A 44 -1.81 -0.40 8.21
C PHE A 44 -0.77 -0.38 7.09
N PRO A 45 -0.70 0.71 6.29
CA PRO A 45 0.19 0.77 5.13
C PRO A 45 1.67 0.66 5.52
N LYS A 46 2.09 1.28 6.64
CA LYS A 46 3.50 1.23 7.08
C LYS A 46 3.93 -0.20 7.39
N GLU A 47 3.07 -0.94 8.05
CA GLU A 47 3.27 -2.33 8.47
C GLU A 47 3.18 -3.27 7.26
N ALA A 48 2.20 -3.04 6.38
CA ALA A 48 2.00 -3.83 5.17
C ALA A 48 3.19 -3.76 4.21
N TYR A 49 3.86 -2.61 4.14
CA TYR A 49 5.05 -2.40 3.31
C TYR A 49 6.36 -2.45 4.10
N TYR A 50 6.33 -2.75 5.40
CA TYR A 50 7.50 -2.66 6.27
C TYR A 50 8.70 -3.48 5.76
N GLN A 51 8.44 -4.71 5.30
CA GLN A 51 9.49 -5.58 4.76
C GLN A 51 10.03 -5.08 3.42
N GLU A 52 9.16 -4.52 2.57
CA GLU A 52 9.56 -3.90 1.30
C GLU A 52 10.44 -2.67 1.59
N PHE A 53 10.00 -1.76 2.45
CA PHE A 53 10.79 -0.61 2.88
C PHE A 53 12.13 -1.02 3.49
N LYS A 54 12.16 -2.02 4.37
CA LYS A 54 13.39 -2.50 4.98
C LYS A 54 14.37 -3.02 3.93
N ARG A 55 13.87 -3.75 2.93
CA ARG A 55 14.66 -4.24 1.80
C ARG A 55 15.20 -3.06 0.97
N ASP A 56 14.34 -2.11 0.61
CA ASP A 56 14.70 -0.95 -0.20
C ASP A 56 15.74 -0.08 0.51
N PHE A 57 15.58 0.19 1.80
CA PHE A 57 16.59 0.91 2.60
C PHE A 57 17.94 0.20 2.62
N LYS A 58 17.95 -1.13 2.75
CA LYS A 58 19.18 -1.91 2.73
C LYS A 58 19.87 -1.80 1.37
N GLN A 59 19.11 -1.90 0.29
CA GLN A 59 19.62 -1.76 -1.07
C GLN A 59 20.17 -0.35 -1.31
N SER A 60 19.43 0.69 -0.95
CA SER A 60 19.87 2.09 -1.09
C SER A 60 21.17 2.36 -0.32
N LYS A 61 21.34 1.82 0.88
CA LYS A 61 22.61 1.94 1.62
C LYS A 61 23.77 1.29 0.88
N HIS A 62 23.54 0.13 0.27
CA HIS A 62 24.55 -0.56 -0.52
C HIS A 62 24.88 0.19 -1.82
N ASP A 63 23.89 0.81 -2.45
CA ASP A 63 24.09 1.62 -3.66
C ASP A 63 24.88 2.91 -3.38
N ILE A 64 24.60 3.58 -2.26
CA ILE A 64 25.40 4.71 -1.77
C ILE A 64 26.84 4.27 -1.51
N ALA A 65 27.05 3.17 -0.79
CA ALA A 65 28.39 2.66 -0.49
C ALA A 65 29.17 2.25 -1.75
N ALA A 66 28.48 1.79 -2.79
CA ALA A 66 29.08 1.40 -4.06
C ALA A 66 29.17 2.54 -5.09
N GLY A 67 28.82 3.78 -4.71
CA GLY A 67 28.84 4.94 -5.60
C GLY A 67 27.79 4.91 -6.72
N ARG A 68 26.80 4.00 -6.66
CA ARG A 68 25.67 3.92 -7.60
C ARG A 68 24.61 4.95 -7.24
N VAL A 69 24.99 6.23 -7.30
CA VAL A 69 24.12 7.36 -7.07
C VAL A 69 23.71 7.97 -8.42
N VAL A 70 22.47 8.42 -8.51
CA VAL A 70 21.93 9.13 -9.68
C VAL A 70 21.58 10.55 -9.28
N ASP A 71 21.79 11.50 -10.18
CA ASP A 71 21.35 12.88 -9.95
C ASP A 71 19.83 12.94 -9.77
N ALA A 72 19.36 13.85 -8.91
CA ALA A 72 17.95 13.98 -8.60
C ALA A 72 17.10 14.28 -9.86
N LYS A 73 17.59 15.10 -10.79
CA LYS A 73 16.88 15.42 -12.03
C LYS A 73 16.78 14.21 -12.95
N GLU A 74 17.84 13.42 -13.01
CA GLU A 74 17.89 12.21 -13.83
C GLU A 74 16.98 11.11 -13.26
N SER A 75 16.98 10.93 -11.95
CA SER A 75 16.05 10.05 -11.23
C SER A 75 14.59 10.44 -11.48
N GLN A 76 14.28 11.74 -11.40
CA GLN A 76 12.93 12.24 -11.70
C GLN A 76 12.53 11.99 -13.16
N LYS A 77 13.44 12.21 -14.11
CA LYS A 77 13.19 11.94 -15.53
C LYS A 77 12.86 10.46 -15.77
N GLN A 78 13.69 9.56 -15.23
CA GLN A 78 13.46 8.10 -15.34
C GLN A 78 12.14 7.68 -14.70
N ALA A 79 11.77 8.26 -13.55
CA ALA A 79 10.50 7.96 -12.90
C ALA A 79 9.29 8.39 -13.76
N ARG A 80 9.36 9.58 -14.37
CA ARG A 80 8.31 10.06 -15.28
C ARG A 80 8.16 9.18 -16.51
N GLU A 81 9.26 8.80 -17.15
CA GLU A 81 9.26 7.91 -18.31
C GLU A 81 8.71 6.51 -17.99
N LYS A 82 9.04 5.98 -16.81
CA LYS A 82 8.66 4.63 -16.41
C LYS A 82 7.22 4.50 -15.92
N PHE A 83 6.69 5.55 -15.26
CA PHE A 83 5.37 5.50 -14.62
C PHE A 83 4.33 6.45 -15.24
N GLY A 84 4.71 7.25 -16.24
CA GLY A 84 3.81 8.17 -16.94
C GLY A 84 3.32 9.35 -16.08
N LEU A 85 4.15 9.83 -15.15
CA LEU A 85 3.87 10.92 -14.20
C LEU A 85 4.21 12.33 -14.75
#